data_AF-W8L475-F1
#
_entry.id   AF-W8L475-F1
#
_cell.length_a   1.000
_cell.length_b   1.000
_cell.length_c   1.000
_cell.angle_alpha   90.00
_cell.angle_beta   90.00
_cell.angle_gamma   90.00
#
_symmetry.space_group_name_H-M   'P 1'
#
loop_
_entity.id
_entity.type
_entity.pdbx_description
1 polymer ?
#
loop_
_entity_poly.entity_id
_entity_poly.type
_entity_poly.pdbx_seq_one_letter_code
_entity_poly.pdbx_strand_id
1 'polypeptide(L)'
;MATKKLLAKLGRFLDADRASQRKEIDSIRKVLKKLKHKERDLREKLPKAPAGEERDEIAAKLEVIYAQRRKGLDRVKELRGVDKPEKGEGKAEDQIKDS
;
A
#
# COMPACT_ATOMS: atom_id res chain seq x y z
N MET A 1 42.28 17.06 3.22
CA MET A 1 42.00 15.59 3.26
C MET A 1 40.75 15.20 4.06
N ALA A 2 40.38 15.91 5.14
CA ALA A 2 39.20 15.60 5.95
C ALA A 2 37.87 15.66 5.18
N THR A 3 37.70 16.64 4.30
CA THR A 3 36.49 16.83 3.48
C THR A 3 36.20 15.65 2.54
N LYS A 4 37.24 15.09 1.89
CA LYS A 4 37.10 13.90 1.03
C LYS A 4 36.64 12.68 1.84
N LYS A 5 37.16 12.49 3.06
CA LYS A 5 36.74 11.41 3.96
C LYS A 5 35.30 11.59 4.45
N LEU A 6 34.88 12.84 4.72
CA LEU A 6 33.52 13.16 5.12
C LEU A 6 32.52 12.88 3.99
N LEU A 7 32.79 13.34 2.76
CA LEU A 7 31.97 13.06 1.58
C LEU A 7 31.83 11.56 1.33
N ALA A 8 32.92 10.79 1.48
CA ALA A 8 32.88 9.34 1.35
C ALA A 8 32.00 8.66 2.42
N LYS A 9 32.00 9.15 3.67
CA LYS A 9 31.11 8.65 4.73
C LYS A 9 29.65 8.98 4.44
N LEU A 10 29.37 10.21 3.97
CA LEU A 10 28.01 10.62 3.60
C LEU A 10 27.46 9.78 2.44
N GLY A 11 28.27 9.55 1.40
CA GLY A 11 27.88 8.68 0.29
C GLY A 11 27.53 7.26 0.76
N ARG A 12 28.37 6.65 1.61
CA ARG A 12 28.09 5.33 2.19
C ARG A 12 26.81 5.29 3.02
N PHE A 13 26.53 6.35 3.77
CA PHE A 13 25.30 6.46 4.56
C PHE A 13 24.06 6.51 3.66
N LEU A 14 24.06 7.39 2.66
CA LEU A 14 22.96 7.51 1.69
C LEU A 14 22.75 6.24 0.87
N ASP A 15 23.82 5.53 0.51
CA ASP A 15 23.74 4.25 -0.21
C ASP A 15 23.16 3.13 0.68
N ALA A 16 23.52 3.12 1.96
CA ALA A 16 22.97 2.16 2.93
C ALA A 16 21.44 2.34 3.08
N ASP A 17 20.98 3.58 3.15
CA ASP A 17 19.55 3.90 3.21
C ASP A 17 18.81 3.42 1.95
N ARG A 18 19.36 3.69 0.76
CA ARG A 18 18.80 3.21 -0.52
C ARG A 18 18.74 1.69 -0.60
N ALA A 19 19.78 1.00 -0.13
CA ALA A 19 19.81 -0.46 -0.10
C ALA A 19 18.73 -1.03 0.84
N SER A 20 18.52 -0.38 2.00
CA SER A 20 17.45 -0.74 2.94
C SER A 20 16.06 -0.54 2.33
N GLN A 21 15.81 0.63 1.73
CA GLN A 21 14.55 0.95 1.03
C GLN A 21 14.24 -0.06 -0.08
N ARG A 22 15.25 -0.44 -0.88
CA ARG A 22 15.08 -1.45 -1.93
C ARG A 22 14.66 -2.81 -1.36
N LYS A 23 15.30 -3.27 -0.28
CA LYS A 23 14.93 -4.52 0.40
C LYS A 23 13.50 -4.49 0.92
N GLU A 24 13.07 -3.35 1.48
CA GLU A 24 11.71 -3.16 1.96
C GLU A 24 10.70 -3.16 0.80
N ILE A 25 10.97 -2.46 -0.30
CA ILE A 25 10.12 -2.49 -1.50
C ILE A 25 9.96 -3.92 -2.02
N ASP A 26 11.06 -4.69 -2.09
CA ASP A 26 11.03 -6.06 -2.59
C ASP A 26 10.27 -7.00 -1.66
N SER A 27 10.34 -6.81 -0.34
CA SER A 27 9.54 -7.59 0.61
C SER A 27 8.04 -7.27 0.49
N ILE A 28 7.68 -5.99 0.38
CA ILE A 28 6.28 -5.55 0.19
C ILE A 28 5.73 -6.11 -1.11
N ARG A 29 6.50 -6.09 -2.21
CA ARG A 29 6.07 -6.65 -3.50
C ARG A 29 5.79 -8.15 -3.43
N LYS A 30 6.57 -8.91 -2.67
CA LYS A 30 6.31 -10.34 -2.44
C LYS A 30 4.96 -10.54 -1.74
N VAL A 31 4.66 -9.73 -0.73
CA VAL A 31 3.36 -9.77 -0.02
C VAL A 31 2.22 -9.35 -0.95
N LEU A 32 2.36 -8.25 -1.70
CA LEU A 32 1.36 -7.79 -2.66
C LEU A 32 1.06 -8.84 -3.74
N LYS A 33 2.08 -9.57 -4.21
CA LYS A 33 1.89 -10.69 -5.14
C LYS A 33 1.02 -11.78 -4.52
N LYS A 34 1.30 -12.20 -3.28
CA LYS A 34 0.48 -13.19 -2.56
C LYS A 34 -0.97 -12.71 -2.37
N LEU A 35 -1.15 -11.46 -1.95
CA LEU A 35 -2.48 -10.85 -1.81
C LEU A 35 -3.23 -10.81 -3.14
N LYS A 36 -2.55 -10.58 -4.27
CA LYS A 36 -3.16 -10.65 -5.61
C LYS A 36 -3.69 -12.02 -5.97
N HIS A 37 -2.96 -13.07 -5.61
CA HIS A 37 -3.42 -14.42 -5.91
C HIS A 37 -4.64 -14.74 -5.04
N LYS A 38 -4.55 -14.46 -3.73
CA LYS A 38 -5.68 -14.66 -2.81
C LYS A 38 -6.93 -13.87 -3.19
N GLU A 39 -6.79 -12.61 -3.60
CA GLU A 39 -7.90 -11.78 -4.09
C GLU A 39 -8.57 -12.42 -5.31
N ARG A 40 -7.79 -12.85 -6.30
CA ARG A 40 -8.31 -13.51 -7.50
C ARG A 40 -9.07 -14.79 -7.13
N ASP A 41 -8.46 -15.64 -6.31
CA ASP A 41 -9.04 -16.92 -5.92
C ASP A 41 -10.36 -16.72 -5.14
N LEU A 42 -10.46 -15.70 -4.29
CA LEU A 42 -11.70 -15.36 -3.58
C LEU A 42 -12.76 -14.76 -4.51
N ARG A 43 -12.37 -13.92 -5.49
CA ARG A 43 -13.29 -13.40 -6.51
C ARG A 43 -13.86 -14.50 -7.40
N GLU A 44 -13.09 -15.53 -7.69
CA GLU A 44 -13.56 -16.70 -8.45
C GLU A 44 -14.49 -17.61 -7.62
N LYS A 45 -14.33 -17.61 -6.29
CA LYS A 45 -15.17 -18.38 -5.35
C LYS A 45 -16.49 -17.69 -5.02
N LEU A 46 -16.49 -16.38 -4.82
CA LEU A 46 -17.66 -15.61 -4.41
C LEU A 46 -18.94 -15.86 -5.24
N PRO A 47 -18.92 -15.92 -6.59
CA PRO A 47 -20.13 -16.18 -7.38
C PRO A 47 -20.61 -17.63 -7.30
N LYS A 48 -19.75 -18.56 -6.85
CA LYS A 48 -20.08 -19.99 -6.70
C LYS A 48 -20.61 -20.31 -5.30
N ALA A 49 -20.39 -19.42 -4.33
CA ALA A 49 -20.86 -19.58 -2.97
C ALA A 49 -22.37 -19.32 -2.89
N PRO A 50 -23.15 -20.21 -2.26
CA PRO A 50 -24.56 -19.95 -1.99
C PRO A 50 -24.72 -18.72 -1.10
N ALA A 51 -25.89 -18.07 -1.17
CA ALA A 51 -26.19 -16.95 -0.29
C ALA A 51 -26.18 -17.40 1.17
N GLY A 52 -25.50 -16.64 2.03
CA GLY A 52 -25.35 -16.94 3.46
C GLY A 52 -23.95 -16.63 3.96
N GLU A 53 -23.66 -17.16 5.15
CA GLU A 53 -22.46 -16.86 5.93
C GLU A 53 -21.15 -17.05 5.14
N GLU A 54 -21.02 -18.10 4.34
CA GLU A 54 -19.84 -18.33 3.52
C GLU A 54 -19.59 -17.19 2.50
N ARG A 55 -20.65 -16.70 1.86
CA ARG A 55 -20.56 -15.61 0.89
C ARG A 55 -20.17 -14.30 1.58
N ASP A 56 -20.73 -14.04 2.75
CA ASP A 56 -20.43 -12.85 3.55
C ASP A 56 -18.99 -12.88 4.07
N GLU A 57 -18.50 -14.04 4.49
CA GLU A 57 -17.10 -14.24 4.86
C GLU A 57 -16.14 -13.98 3.70
N ILE A 58 -16.46 -14.49 2.50
CA ILE A 58 -15.63 -14.27 1.31
C ILE A 58 -15.59 -12.77 0.96
N ALA A 59 -16.74 -12.09 1.04
CA ALA A 59 -16.83 -10.65 0.81
C ALA A 59 -16.01 -9.86 1.84
N ALA A 60 -16.14 -10.16 3.13
CA ALA A 60 -15.35 -9.52 4.19
C ALA A 60 -13.83 -9.74 4.01
N LYS A 61 -13.42 -10.96 3.64
CA LYS A 61 -12.01 -11.28 3.33
C LYS A 61 -11.51 -10.46 2.12
N LEU A 62 -12.34 -10.25 1.11
CA LEU A 62 -11.99 -9.43 -0.06
C LEU A 62 -11.76 -7.97 0.32
N GLU A 63 -12.61 -7.38 1.17
CA GLU A 63 -12.46 -6.00 1.66
C GLU A 63 -11.13 -5.82 2.42
N VAL A 64 -10.81 -6.74 3.33
CA VAL A 64 -9.54 -6.71 4.07
C VAL A 64 -8.35 -6.78 3.13
N ILE A 65 -8.38 -7.69 2.14
CA ILE A 65 -7.30 -7.82 1.16
C ILE A 65 -7.16 -6.54 0.33
N TYR A 66 -8.26 -5.94 -0.10
CA TYR A 66 -8.24 -4.68 -0.84
C TYR A 66 -7.56 -3.56 -0.03
N ALA A 67 -7.97 -3.38 1.23
CA ALA A 67 -7.38 -2.39 2.13
C ALA A 67 -5.86 -2.63 2.35
N GLN A 68 -5.47 -3.88 2.60
CA GLN A 68 -4.06 -4.26 2.77
C GLN A 68 -3.23 -4.00 1.52
N ARG A 69 -3.76 -4.32 0.33
CA ARG A 69 -3.09 -4.06 -0.94
C ARG A 69 -2.89 -2.58 -1.19
N ARG A 70 -3.92 -1.77 -0.95
CA ARG A 70 -3.83 -0.31 -1.08
C ARG A 70 -2.74 0.24 -0.19
N LYS A 71 -2.72 -0.16 1.09
CA LYS A 71 -1.69 0.25 2.06
C LYS A 71 -0.28 -0.16 1.61
N GLY A 72 -0.11 -1.38 1.10
CA GLY A 72 1.19 -1.84 0.59
C GLY A 72 1.66 -1.07 -0.65
N LEU A 73 0.76 -0.72 -1.57
CA LEU A 73 1.09 0.11 -2.73
C LEU A 73 1.47 1.54 -2.33
N ASP A 74 0.74 2.13 -1.37
CA ASP A 74 1.05 3.46 -0.84
C ASP A 74 2.44 3.46 -0.20
N ARG A 75 2.77 2.44 0.61
CA ARG A 75 4.12 2.30 1.20
C ARG A 75 5.22 2.20 0.15
N VAL A 76 4.99 1.49 -0.95
CA VAL A 76 5.97 1.41 -2.06
C VAL A 76 6.16 2.77 -2.73
N LYS A 77 5.11 3.60 -2.85
CA LYS A 77 5.23 4.97 -3.40
C LYS A 77 6.04 5.87 -2.48
N GLU A 78 5.75 5.82 -1.18
CA GLU A 78 6.50 6.54 -0.14
C GLU A 78 8.00 6.20 -0.18
N LEU A 79 8.34 4.91 -0.24
CA LEU A 79 9.75 4.45 -0.31
C LEU A 79 10.46 4.84 -1.61
N ARG A 80 9.70 5.16 -2.67
CA ARG A 80 10.25 5.64 -3.95
C ARG A 80 10.38 7.15 -4.03
N GLY A 81 9.88 7.88 -3.03
CA GLY A 81 9.79 9.34 -3.09
C GLY A 81 8.86 9.83 -4.21
N VAL A 82 7.85 9.05 -4.59
CA VAL A 82 6.80 9.53 -5.49
C VAL A 82 5.76 10.20 -4.61
N ASP A 83 5.71 11.54 -4.66
CA ASP A 83 4.82 12.36 -3.85
C ASP A 83 3.37 11.88 -3.94
N LYS A 84 2.71 11.88 -2.78
CA LYS A 84 1.29 11.59 -2.66
C LYS A 84 0.53 12.78 -3.25
N PRO A 85 -0.43 12.60 -4.19
CA PRO A 85 -1.42 13.65 -4.40
C PRO A 85 -2.16 13.80 -3.07
N GLU A 86 -2.13 15.01 -2.52
CA GLU A 86 -2.80 15.35 -1.27
C GLU A 86 -4.21 14.77 -1.28
N LYS A 87 -4.55 14.03 -0.24
CA LYS A 87 -5.94 13.63 -0.03
C LYS A 87 -6.68 14.93 0.27
N GLY A 88 -7.39 15.48 -0.72
CA GLY A 88 -8.40 16.50 -0.50
C GLY A 88 -9.34 16.01 0.59
N GLU A 89 -9.27 16.66 1.74
CA GLU A 89 -10.27 16.53 2.78
C GLU A 89 -11.59 16.98 2.17
N GLY A 90 -12.52 16.04 2.05
CA GLY A 90 -13.90 16.34 1.76
C GLY A 90 -14.43 17.19 2.91
N LYS A 91 -14.45 18.51 2.73
CA LYS A 91 -15.45 19.34 3.36
C LYS A 91 -16.78 19.00 2.70
N ALA A 92 -17.46 18.00 3.26
CA ALA A 92 -18.91 18.00 3.27
C ALA A 92 -19.33 19.16 4.19
N GLU A 93 -19.42 20.37 3.62
CA GLU A 93 -20.27 21.39 4.20
C GLU A 93 -21.68 21.13 3.68
N ASP A 94 -22.38 20.33 4.48
CA ASP A 94 -23.82 20.37 4.64
C ASP A 94 -24.22 21.82 4.91
N GLN A 95 -24.89 22.46 3.95
CA GLN A 95 -25.75 23.61 4.22
C GLN A 95 -27.17 23.27 3.79
N ILE A 96 -27.87 22.78 4.82
CA ILE A 96 -29.29 22.82 5.07
C ILE A 96 -29.93 24.12 4.57
N LYS A 97 -31.03 23.94 3.81
CA LYS A 97 -32.29 24.72 3.75
C LYS A 97 -32.33 26.09 4.45
N ASP A 98 -32.71 27.12 3.68
CA ASP A 98 -33.99 27.85 3.79
C ASP A 98 -33.86 29.25 3.18
N SER A 99 -34.60 29.51 2.08
CA SER A 99 -35.33 30.75 1.74
C SER A 99 -35.85 30.68 0.30
#